data_AF-A0A3M1YQ51-F1
#
_entry.id   AF-A0A3M1YQ51-F1
#
_cell.length_a   1.000
_cell.length_b   1.000
_cell.length_c   1.000
_cell.angle_alpha   90.00
_cell.angle_beta   90.00
_cell.angle_gamma   90.00
#
_symmetry.space_group_name_H-M   'P 1'
#
loop_
_entity.id
_entity.type
_entity.pdbx_description
1 polymer ?
#
loop_
_entity_poly.entity_id
_entity_poly.type
_entity_poly.pdbx_seq_one_letter_code
_entity_poly.pdbx_strand_id
1 'polypeptide(L)'
;CFKTTVNDVAKAGPEQFYIRIINPVGETMAIEELGSGKMINKSTGEEILYTQVKEYDYANDETQLCFNWMPNVPFQKGRYDVEIYNKGHLAGKGSFLLK
;
A
#
# COMPACT_ATOMS: atom_id res chain seq x y z
N CYS A 1 0.61 3.76 9.26
CA CYS A 1 0.60 2.32 9.57
C CYS A 1 -0.75 1.75 9.17
N PHE A 2 -0.83 0.44 8.93
CA PHE A 2 -2.08 -0.31 8.79
C PHE A 2 -2.02 -1.55 9.70
N LYS A 3 -3.16 -2.20 9.92
CA LYS A 3 -3.23 -3.44 10.70
C LYS A 3 -3.64 -4.58 9.78
N THR A 4 -2.98 -5.73 9.90
CA THR A 4 -3.54 -6.98 9.39
C THR A 4 -4.72 -7.40 10.28
N THR A 5 -5.58 -8.29 9.79
CA THR A 5 -6.63 -8.92 10.58
C THR A 5 -6.33 -10.39 10.75
N VAL A 6 -6.89 -11.01 11.78
CA VAL A 6 -6.91 -12.48 11.91
C VAL A 6 -7.70 -13.06 10.72
N ASN A 7 -7.15 -14.09 10.08
CA ASN A 7 -7.79 -14.78 8.96
C ASN A 7 -7.36 -16.25 8.93
N ASP A 8 -8.14 -17.13 9.53
CA ASP A 8 -7.84 -18.57 9.66
C ASP A 8 -7.87 -19.33 8.32
N VAL A 9 -8.43 -18.73 7.26
CA VAL A 9 -8.51 -19.33 5.92
C VAL A 9 -7.26 -19.01 5.09
N ALA A 10 -6.60 -17.89 5.37
CA ALA A 10 -5.34 -17.54 4.72
C ALA A 10 -4.23 -18.49 5.16
N LYS A 11 -3.33 -18.85 4.24
CA LYS A 11 -2.12 -19.58 4.61
C LYS A 11 -1.16 -18.64 5.32
N ALA A 12 -0.60 -19.07 6.44
CA ALA A 12 0.54 -18.41 7.05
C ALA A 12 1.75 -18.41 6.10
N GLY A 13 2.62 -17.42 6.25
CA GLY A 13 3.87 -17.31 5.50
C GLY A 13 4.17 -15.90 5.00
N PRO A 14 5.19 -15.76 4.13
CA PRO A 14 5.62 -14.47 3.63
C PRO A 14 4.54 -13.83 2.76
N GLU A 15 4.11 -12.65 3.19
CA GLU A 15 3.13 -11.82 2.50
C GLU A 15 3.75 -10.49 2.08
N GLN A 16 3.35 -10.02 0.89
CA GLN A 16 3.70 -8.71 0.38
C GLN A 16 2.45 -7.82 0.35
N PHE A 17 2.57 -6.65 0.96
CA PHE A 17 1.57 -5.60 0.96
C PHE A 17 2.06 -4.45 0.09
N TYR A 18 1.42 -4.26 -1.06
CA TYR A 18 1.72 -3.15 -1.97
C TYR A 18 0.93 -1.92 -1.52
N ILE A 19 1.66 -0.87 -1.19
CA ILE A 19 1.11 0.37 -0.65
C ILE A 19 1.10 1.38 -1.79
N ARG A 20 -0.07 1.94 -2.08
CA ARG A 20 -0.27 2.95 -3.12
C ARG A 20 -0.78 4.23 -2.48
N ILE A 21 0.02 5.29 -2.56
CA ILE A 21 -0.36 6.63 -2.12
C ILE A 21 -0.76 7.44 -3.34
N ILE A 22 -1.97 7.99 -3.31
CA ILE A 22 -2.54 8.82 -4.36
C ILE A 22 -2.56 10.26 -3.86
N ASN A 23 -1.96 11.16 -4.62
CA ASN A 23 -1.87 12.58 -4.28
C ASN A 23 -3.22 13.31 -4.55
N PRO A 24 -3.37 14.57 -4.13
CA PRO A 24 -4.61 15.33 -4.31
C PRO A 24 -5.04 15.55 -5.76
N VAL A 25 -4.14 15.35 -6.73
CA VAL A 25 -4.45 15.47 -8.17
C VAL A 25 -4.73 14.11 -8.83
N GLY A 26 -4.76 13.01 -8.06
CA GLY A 26 -5.12 11.67 -8.52
C GLY A 26 -3.94 10.83 -9.02
N GLU A 27 -2.70 11.30 -8.88
CA GLU A 27 -1.51 10.58 -9.33
C GLU A 27 -0.96 9.70 -8.22
N THR A 28 -0.47 8.52 -8.61
CA THR A 28 0.25 7.66 -7.67
C THR A 28 1.64 8.22 -7.42
N MET A 29 2.01 8.37 -6.15
CA MET A 29 3.36 8.73 -5.75
C MET A 29 4.28 7.52 -5.93
N ALA A 30 4.98 7.43 -7.05
CA ALA A 30 5.91 6.35 -7.37
C ALA A 30 7.31 6.92 -7.63
N ILE A 31 8.28 6.49 -6.84
CA ILE A 31 9.71 6.83 -6.95
C ILE A 31 10.47 5.50 -6.87
N GLU A 32 11.06 5.05 -7.97
CA GLU A 32 11.68 3.72 -8.09
C GLU A 32 12.79 3.53 -7.05
N GLU A 33 13.57 4.58 -6.79
CA GLU A 33 14.66 4.58 -5.81
C GLU A 33 14.16 4.39 -4.36
N LEU A 34 12.86 4.59 -4.11
CA LEU A 34 12.22 4.39 -2.80
C LEU A 34 11.38 3.11 -2.73
N GLY A 35 11.56 2.21 -3.69
CA GLY A 35 10.94 0.89 -3.72
C GLY A 35 9.55 0.90 -4.35
N SER A 36 9.26 1.84 -5.25
CA SER A 36 8.04 1.83 -6.06
C SER A 36 8.15 0.86 -7.23
N GLY A 37 7.03 0.60 -7.90
CA GLY A 37 6.97 -0.29 -9.05
C GLY A 37 5.56 -0.51 -9.55
N LYS A 38 5.34 -1.63 -10.23
CA LYS A 38 4.04 -1.97 -10.85
C LYS A 38 3.48 -3.28 -10.31
N MET A 39 2.16 -3.35 -10.18
CA MET A 39 1.44 -4.58 -9.87
C MET A 39 0.20 -4.72 -10.74
N ILE A 40 -0.27 -5.94 -10.94
CA ILE A 40 -1.54 -6.20 -11.61
C ILE A 40 -2.65 -6.28 -10.57
N ASN A 41 -3.66 -5.43 -10.72
CA ASN A 41 -4.90 -5.55 -9.98
C ASN A 41 -5.68 -6.74 -10.54
N LYS A 42 -5.71 -7.85 -9.81
CA LYS A 42 -6.36 -9.08 -10.26
C LYS A 42 -7.88 -8.99 -10.36
N SER A 43 -8.48 -7.98 -9.74
CA SER A 43 -9.93 -7.74 -9.86
C SER A 43 -10.32 -7.00 -11.13
N THR A 44 -9.45 -6.14 -11.68
CA THR A 44 -9.73 -5.35 -12.90
C THR A 44 -8.89 -5.78 -14.11
N GLY A 45 -7.78 -6.49 -13.90
CA GLY A 45 -6.79 -6.82 -14.93
C GLY A 45 -5.83 -5.67 -15.24
N GLU A 46 -5.96 -4.52 -14.58
CA GLU A 46 -5.16 -3.34 -14.88
C GLU A 46 -3.80 -3.37 -14.19
N GLU A 47 -2.78 -2.86 -14.88
CA GLU A 47 -1.49 -2.55 -14.28
C GLU A 47 -1.58 -1.21 -13.54
N ILE A 48 -1.25 -1.21 -12.25
CA ILE A 48 -1.24 0.00 -11.42
C ILE A 48 0.14 0.18 -10.78
N LEU A 49 0.50 1.44 -10.54
CA LEU A 49 1.69 1.80 -9.78
C LEU A 49 1.44 1.61 -8.28
N TYR A 50 2.49 1.21 -7.55
CA TYR A 50 2.54 1.25 -6.10
C TYR A 50 3.69 2.13 -5.63
N THR A 51 3.56 2.71 -4.45
CA THR A 51 4.54 3.60 -3.81
C THR A 51 5.67 2.83 -3.12
N GLN A 52 5.32 1.78 -2.37
CA GLN A 52 6.27 0.95 -1.64
C GLN A 52 5.68 -0.43 -1.34
N VAL A 53 6.53 -1.44 -1.17
CA VAL A 53 6.13 -2.77 -0.68
C VAL A 53 6.51 -2.94 0.78
N LYS A 54 5.59 -3.46 1.59
CA LYS A 54 5.87 -3.94 2.94
C LYS A 54 5.76 -5.46 2.98
N GLU A 55 6.85 -6.11 3.37
CA GLU A 55 6.87 -7.55 3.59
C GLU A 55 6.61 -7.86 5.06
N TYR A 56 5.89 -8.96 5.30
CA TYR A 56 5.60 -9.47 6.63
C TYR A 56 5.38 -10.98 6.57
N ASP A 57 5.96 -11.72 7.51
CA ASP A 57 5.69 -13.15 7.67
C ASP A 57 4.39 -13.30 8.48
N TYR A 58 3.27 -13.45 7.77
CA TYR A 58 1.94 -13.42 8.33
C TYR A 58 1.64 -14.71 9.08
N ALA A 59 1.28 -14.61 10.35
CA ALA A 59 1.03 -15.76 11.23
C ALA A 59 -0.45 -15.93 11.57
N ASN A 60 -1.34 -15.58 10.63
CA ASN A 60 -2.79 -15.53 10.85
C ASN A 60 -3.22 -14.53 11.94
N ASP A 61 -2.39 -13.53 12.21
CA ASP A 61 -2.49 -12.65 13.37
C ASP A 61 -2.88 -11.20 13.01
N GLU A 62 -3.36 -10.47 14.01
CA GLU A 62 -3.47 -9.02 13.95
C GLU A 62 -2.12 -8.41 14.35
N THR A 63 -1.44 -7.80 13.38
CA THR A 63 -0.18 -7.08 13.58
C THR A 63 -0.24 -5.70 12.93
N GLN A 64 0.29 -4.69 13.63
CA GLN A 64 0.41 -3.33 13.10
C GLN A 64 1.68 -3.20 12.25
N LEU A 65 1.50 -2.98 10.95
CA LEU A 65 2.59 -2.75 10.00
C LEU A 65 2.72 -1.26 9.71
N CYS A 66 3.89 -0.73 10.04
CA CYS A 66 4.28 0.63 9.70
C CYS A 66 5.27 0.62 8.55
N PHE A 67 5.15 1.64 7.71
CA PHE A 67 6.07 1.95 6.64
C PHE A 67 6.47 3.42 6.79
N ASN A 68 7.72 3.71 6.48
CA ASN A 68 8.23 5.08 6.50
C ASN A 68 8.67 5.42 5.07
N TRP A 69 7.99 6.39 4.48
CA TRP A 69 8.24 6.81 3.10
C TRP A 69 8.56 8.30 3.11
N MET A 70 9.81 8.63 2.80
CA MET A 70 10.37 9.98 2.89
C MET A 70 10.88 10.39 1.51
N PRO A 71 10.00 10.89 0.64
CA PRO A 71 10.43 11.36 -0.67
C PRO A 71 11.14 12.69 -0.54
N ASN A 72 12.16 12.93 -1.37
CA ASN A 72 12.82 14.23 -1.45
C ASN A 72 12.04 15.21 -2.35
N VAL A 73 10.70 15.17 -2.26
CA VAL A 73 9.78 16.02 -3.03
C VAL A 73 8.83 16.74 -2.08
N PRO A 74 8.47 18.00 -2.35
CA PRO A 74 7.51 18.71 -1.52
C PRO A 74 6.12 18.07 -1.67
N PHE A 75 5.43 17.91 -0.54
CA PHE A 75 4.03 17.50 -0.53
C PHE A 75 3.10 18.69 -0.79
N GLN A 76 2.02 18.45 -1.52
CA GLN A 76 1.00 19.46 -1.79
C GLN A 76 -0.08 19.40 -0.73
N LYS A 77 -0.71 20.54 -0.42
CA LYS A 77 -1.89 20.55 0.44
C LYS A 77 -3.04 19.85 -0.26
N GLY A 78 -3.81 19.06 0.49
CA GLY A 78 -4.98 18.38 -0.04
C GLY A 78 -5.16 16.98 0.53
N ARG A 79 -6.14 16.27 -0.05
CA ARG A 79 -6.50 14.92 0.37
C ARG A 79 -5.59 13.91 -0.31
N TYR A 80 -4.97 13.06 0.48
CA TYR A 80 -4.24 11.89 0.01
C TYR A 80 -5.05 10.64 0.29
N ASP A 81 -5.17 9.77 -0.69
CA ASP A 81 -5.77 8.45 -0.53
C ASP A 81 -4.68 7.39 -0.46
N VAL A 82 -4.88 6.37 0.36
CA VAL A 82 -3.95 5.26 0.56
C VAL A 82 -4.69 3.97 0.29
N GLU A 83 -4.19 3.17 -0.64
CA GLU A 83 -4.69 1.84 -0.96
C GLU A 83 -3.62 0.80 -0.60
N ILE A 84 -4.06 -0.31 0.01
CA ILE A 84 -3.22 -1.44 0.36
C ILE A 84 -3.70 -2.63 -0.47
N TYR A 85 -2.80 -3.24 -1.21
CA TYR A 85 -3.07 -4.45 -1.98
C TYR A 85 -2.28 -5.63 -1.42
N ASN A 86 -2.92 -6.79 -1.34
CA ASN A 86 -2.27 -8.05 -1.02
C ASN A 86 -2.66 -9.09 -2.08
N LYS A 87 -1.68 -9.87 -2.57
CA LYS A 87 -1.85 -10.87 -3.63
C LYS A 87 -2.50 -10.34 -4.92
N GLY A 88 -2.39 -9.04 -5.18
CA GLY A 88 -2.98 -8.35 -6.33
C GLY A 88 -4.45 -7.91 -6.14
N HIS A 89 -5.01 -8.07 -4.95
CA HIS A 89 -6.36 -7.61 -4.61
C HIS A 89 -6.32 -6.47 -3.60
N LEU A 90 -7.27 -5.56 -3.69
CA LEU A 90 -7.44 -4.49 -2.72
C LEU A 90 -7.81 -5.09 -1.34
N ALA A 91 -6.94 -4.86 -0.34
CA ALA A 91 -7.10 -5.37 1.01
C ALA A 91 -7.49 -4.27 2.02
N GLY A 92 -7.17 -3.01 1.73
CA GLY A 92 -7.50 -1.89 2.61
C GLY A 92 -7.46 -0.55 1.91
N LYS A 93 -8.21 0.41 2.47
CA LYS A 93 -8.26 1.80 2.00
C LYS A 93 -8.25 2.75 3.19
N GLY A 94 -7.62 3.90 3.01
CA GLY A 94 -7.58 4.98 3.98
C GLY A 94 -7.35 6.31 3.28
N SER A 95 -7.46 7.39 4.04
CA SER A 95 -7.22 8.74 3.49
C SER A 95 -6.90 9.72 4.59
N PHE A 96 -6.15 10.77 4.26
CA PHE A 96 -5.85 11.86 5.18
C PHE A 96 -5.79 13.20 4.45
N LEU A 97 -6.02 14.29 5.18
CA LEU A 97 -5.91 15.65 4.67
C LEU A 97 -4.59 16.26 5.15
N LEU A 98 -3.72 16.65 4.22
CA LEU A 98 -2.53 17.42 4.51
C LEU A 98 -2.86 18.92 4.42
N LYS A 99 -2.71 19.64 5.53
CA LYS A 99 -3.06 21.06 5.68
C LYS A 99 -1.88 21.99 5.42
#